data_AF-A0A967W0S4-F1
#
_entry.id   AF-A0A967W0S4-F1
#
_cell.length_a   1.000
_cell.length_b   1.000
_cell.length_c   1.000
_cell.angle_alpha   90.00
_cell.angle_beta   90.00
_cell.angle_gamma   90.00
#
_symmetry.space_group_name_H-M   'P 1'
#
loop_
_entity.id
_entity.type
_entity.pdbx_description
1 polymer ?
#
loop_
_entity_poly.entity_id
_entity_poly.type
_entity_poly.pdbx_seq_one_letter_code
_entity_poly.pdbx_strand_id
1 'polypeptide(L)'
;MIQQKLLSIPLALMLTLSIVLVGCDGSGTGTAGETGTMEVKMHDAPANYEEVNVFIERVEVNNADTDTGWVEISSPQQSYDLLEL
;
A
#
# COMPACT_ATOMS: atom_id res chain seq x y z
N MET A 1 -12.16 -12.69 52.08
CA MET A 1 -12.07 -11.59 51.09
C MET A 1 -10.69 -11.43 50.44
N ILE A 2 -9.57 -11.68 51.15
CA ILE A 2 -8.21 -11.50 50.60
C ILE A 2 -7.82 -12.61 49.59
N GLN A 3 -8.24 -13.86 49.81
CA GLN A 3 -7.92 -14.97 48.90
C GLN A 3 -8.66 -14.93 47.56
N GLN A 4 -9.86 -14.34 47.50
CA GLN A 4 -10.58 -14.15 46.23
C GLN A 4 -9.86 -13.11 45.35
N LYS A 5 -9.31 -12.04 45.96
CA LYS A 5 -8.53 -11.01 45.25
C LYS A 5 -7.22 -11.55 44.65
N LEU A 6 -6.59 -12.54 45.31
CA LEU A 6 -5.37 -13.19 44.83
C LEU A 6 -5.59 -14.06 43.59
N LEU A 7 -6.78 -14.66 43.43
CA LEU A 7 -7.16 -15.43 42.23
C LEU A 7 -7.62 -14.53 41.07
N SER A 8 -8.18 -13.35 41.38
CA SER A 8 -8.66 -12.40 40.36
C SER A 8 -7.53 -11.68 39.59
N ILE A 9 -6.38 -11.47 40.23
CA ILE A 9 -5.23 -10.77 39.62
C ILE A 9 -4.63 -11.52 38.41
N PRO A 10 -4.31 -12.83 38.48
CA PRO A 10 -3.76 -13.54 37.32
C PRO A 10 -4.76 -13.63 36.16
N LEU A 11 -6.07 -13.75 36.46
CA LEU A 11 -7.13 -13.80 35.46
C LEU A 11 -7.29 -12.45 34.73
N ALA A 12 -7.27 -11.33 35.48
CA ALA A 12 -7.31 -9.99 34.91
C ALA A 12 -6.07 -9.72 34.05
N LEU A 13 -4.88 -10.16 34.50
CA LEU A 13 -3.63 -10.02 33.75
C LEU A 13 -3.67 -10.80 32.42
N MET A 14 -4.18 -12.04 32.45
CA MET A 14 -4.32 -12.89 31.26
C MET A 14 -5.31 -12.32 30.24
N LEU A 15 -6.40 -11.70 30.71
CA LEU A 15 -7.39 -11.04 29.86
C LEU A 15 -6.82 -9.75 29.22
N THR A 16 -6.04 -8.97 29.98
CA THR A 16 -5.39 -7.77 29.42
C THR A 16 -4.31 -8.13 28.39
N LEU A 17 -3.58 -9.22 28.63
CA LEU A 17 -2.54 -9.70 27.71
C LEU A 17 -3.12 -10.22 26.39
N SER A 18 -4.29 -10.83 26.42
CA SER A 18 -4.98 -11.30 25.21
C SER A 18 -5.51 -10.15 24.35
N ILE A 19 -5.90 -9.01 24.93
CA ILE A 19 -6.32 -7.82 24.17
C ILE A 19 -5.12 -7.16 23.46
N VAL A 20 -3.93 -7.20 24.06
CA VAL A 20 -2.70 -6.64 23.44
C VAL A 20 -2.22 -7.49 22.25
N LEU A 21 -2.52 -8.79 22.23
CA LEU A 21 -2.13 -9.70 21.16
C LEU A 21 -3.08 -9.70 19.95
N VAL A 22 -4.25 -9.05 20.04
CA VAL A 22 -5.17 -8.83 18.90
C VAL A 22 -4.85 -7.48 18.22
N GLY A 23 -3.61 -7.03 18.31
CA GLY A 23 -3.11 -5.94 17.48
C GLY A 23 -3.35 -6.30 16.02
N CYS A 24 -4.11 -5.45 15.34
CA CYS A 24 -4.48 -5.57 13.95
C CYS A 24 -3.20 -5.82 13.14
N ASP A 25 -3.02 -7.06 12.68
CA ASP A 25 -2.07 -7.29 11.61
C ASP A 25 -2.65 -6.55 10.40
N GLY A 26 -1.94 -5.49 10.00
CA GLY A 26 -2.23 -4.75 8.78
C GLY A 26 -2.02 -5.58 7.53
N SER A 27 -1.64 -6.86 7.65
CA SER A 27 -1.76 -7.85 6.59
C SER A 27 -3.23 -8.12 6.29
N GLY A 28 -3.85 -7.14 5.62
CA GLY A 28 -4.93 -7.44 4.71
C GLY A 28 -4.45 -8.61 3.87
N THR A 29 -5.14 -9.75 3.98
CA THR A 29 -4.96 -10.88 3.07
C THR A 29 -5.44 -10.42 1.70
N GLY A 30 -4.63 -9.59 1.03
CA GLY A 30 -4.74 -9.38 -0.41
C GLY A 30 -4.51 -10.74 -1.03
N THR A 31 -5.55 -11.28 -1.66
CA THR A 31 -5.48 -12.55 -2.37
C THR A 31 -4.29 -12.47 -3.33
N ALA A 32 -3.24 -13.25 -3.05
CA ALA A 32 -2.07 -13.30 -3.91
C ALA A 32 -2.50 -13.72 -5.32
N GLY A 33 -2.43 -12.80 -6.29
CA GLY A 33 -2.76 -13.06 -7.70
C GLY A 33 -3.79 -12.14 -8.34
N GLU A 34 -4.37 -11.18 -7.62
CA GLU A 34 -5.25 -10.17 -8.26
C GLU A 34 -4.43 -9.08 -8.95
N THR A 35 -4.75 -8.76 -10.20
CA THR A 35 -4.15 -7.66 -10.95
C THR A 35 -4.95 -6.38 -10.73
N GLY A 36 -4.25 -5.25 -10.57
CA GLY A 36 -4.85 -3.92 -10.50
C GLY A 36 -4.51 -3.08 -11.73
N THR A 37 -5.36 -2.11 -12.05
CA THR A 37 -5.08 -1.10 -13.07
C THR A 37 -4.47 0.14 -12.40
N MET A 38 -3.31 0.59 -12.87
CA MET A 38 -2.72 1.86 -12.47
C MET A 38 -3.03 2.91 -13.55
N GLU A 39 -3.66 4.02 -13.15
CA GLU A 39 -3.95 5.16 -14.02
C GLU A 39 -3.18 6.38 -13.51
N VAL A 40 -2.44 7.05 -14.39
CA VAL A 40 -1.70 8.28 -14.08
C VAL A 40 -2.40 9.46 -14.77
N LYS A 41 -2.74 10.50 -14.02
CA LYS A 41 -3.37 11.72 -14.54
C LYS A 41 -2.45 12.90 -14.31
N MET A 42 -2.21 13.67 -15.37
CA MET A 42 -1.52 14.96 -15.31
C MET A 42 -2.56 16.08 -15.16
N HIS A 43 -2.31 17.04 -14.27
CA HIS A 43 -3.13 18.23 -14.14
C HIS A 43 -2.24 19.46 -14.30
N ASP A 44 -2.62 20.35 -15.22
CA ASP A 44 -1.92 21.61 -15.49
C ASP A 44 -2.96 22.74 -15.64
N ALA A 45 -2.49 23.99 -15.69
CA ALA A 45 -3.34 25.14 -15.97
C ALA A 45 -4.00 25.01 -17.35
N PRO A 46 -5.21 25.57 -17.54
CA PRO A 46 -5.86 25.56 -18.85
C PRO A 46 -5.00 26.30 -19.88
N ALA A 47 -4.63 25.59 -20.94
CA ALA A 47 -3.97 26.13 -22.10
C ALA A 47 -4.37 25.32 -23.34
N ASN A 48 -4.17 25.91 -24.52
CA ASN A 48 -4.54 25.30 -25.79
C ASN A 48 -3.28 24.68 -26.41
N TYR A 49 -2.93 23.48 -25.95
CA TYR A 49 -1.78 22.74 -26.45
C TYR A 49 -2.12 21.99 -27.74
N GLU A 50 -1.17 21.90 -28.66
CA GLU A 50 -1.28 21.06 -29.86
C GLU A 50 -0.90 19.59 -29.56
N GLU A 51 0.06 19.38 -28.66
CA GLU A 51 0.55 18.07 -28.22
C GLU A 51 1.02 18.14 -26.76
N VAL A 52 0.93 17.03 -26.03
CA VAL A 52 1.51 16.88 -24.68
C VAL A 52 2.33 15.60 -24.63
N ASN A 53 3.59 15.71 -25.03
CA ASN A 53 4.48 14.56 -25.15
C ASN A 53 5.15 14.19 -23.82
N VAL A 54 5.01 12.93 -23.41
CA VAL A 54 5.78 12.32 -22.31
C VAL A 54 6.66 11.20 -22.83
N PHE A 55 7.91 11.13 -22.39
CA PHE A 55 8.79 9.99 -22.63
C PHE A 55 8.80 9.10 -21.39
N ILE A 56 8.34 7.85 -21.54
CA ILE A 56 8.33 6.87 -20.45
C ILE A 56 9.58 6.01 -20.56
N GLU A 57 10.52 6.25 -19.65
CA GLU A 57 11.74 5.45 -19.53
C GLU A 57 11.42 4.07 -18.95
N ARG A 58 10.81 4.06 -17.76
CA ARG A 58 10.40 2.86 -17.04
C ARG A 58 9.24 3.12 -16.08
N VAL A 59 8.59 2.04 -15.66
CA VAL A 59 7.51 2.01 -14.67
C VAL A 59 7.97 1.13 -13.51
N GLU A 60 7.95 1.70 -12.31
CA GLU A 60 8.40 1.05 -11.09
C GLU A 60 7.28 1.06 -10.05
N VAL A 61 7.17 -0.01 -9.26
CA VAL A 61 6.26 -0.11 -8.12
C VAL A 61 7.07 -0.36 -6.86
N ASN A 62 6.70 0.31 -5.76
CA ASN A 62 7.28 0.05 -4.46
C ASN A 62 6.26 -0.70 -3.61
N ASN A 63 6.61 -1.93 -3.25
CA ASN A 63 5.89 -2.64 -2.21
C ASN A 63 6.56 -2.31 -0.86
N ALA A 64 5.93 -1.40 -0.11
CA ALA A 64 6.41 -0.95 1.19
C ALA A 64 6.53 -2.06 2.23
N ASP A 65 5.91 -3.22 2.00
CA ASP A 65 5.99 -4.41 2.87
C ASP A 65 7.24 -5.25 2.61
N THR A 66 8.09 -4.87 1.63
CA THR A 66 9.31 -5.59 1.25
C THR A 66 10.55 -4.71 1.33
N ASP A 67 11.66 -5.25 1.82
CA ASP A 67 12.95 -4.54 1.90
C ASP A 67 13.61 -4.32 0.51
N THR A 68 12.97 -4.78 -0.57
CA THR A 68 13.51 -4.72 -1.93
C THR A 68 13.37 -3.34 -2.59
N GLY A 69 12.55 -2.44 -2.05
CA GLY A 69 12.36 -1.09 -2.57
C GLY A 69 11.58 -1.04 -3.89
N TRP A 70 11.97 -0.12 -4.78
CA TRP A 70 11.34 0.03 -6.10
C TRP A 70 11.70 -1.14 -7.02
N VAL A 71 10.68 -1.73 -7.64
CA VAL A 71 10.81 -2.85 -8.59
C VAL A 71 10.28 -2.40 -9.94
N GLU A 72 11.10 -2.54 -10.98
CA GLU A 72 10.71 -2.27 -12.36
C GLU A 72 9.70 -3.31 -12.86
N ILE A 73 8.60 -2.84 -13.46
CA ILE A 73 7.55 -3.68 -14.07
C ILE A 73 7.41 -3.48 -15.57
N SER A 74 7.99 -2.40 -16.12
CA SER A 74 8.00 -2.12 -17.56
C SER A 74 9.09 -1.10 -17.91
N SER A 75 9.68 -1.20 -19.10
CA SER A 75 10.69 -0.26 -19.62
C SER A 75 10.42 0.09 -21.10
N PRO A 76 9.31 0.79 -21.40
CA PRO A 76 8.85 0.94 -22.78
C PRO A 76 9.76 1.82 -23.65
N GLN A 77 10.53 2.75 -23.07
CA GLN A 77 11.44 3.63 -23.81
C GLN A 77 10.73 4.36 -24.97
N GLN A 78 9.53 4.85 -24.71
CA GLN A 78 8.61 5.34 -25.73
C GLN A 78 8.01 6.71 -25.36
N SER A 79 7.78 7.54 -26.38
CA SER A 79 7.02 8.79 -26.24
C SER A 79 5.53 8.57 -26.50
N TYR A 80 4.68 9.25 -25.73
CA TYR A 80 3.23 9.28 -25.89
C TYR A 80 2.76 10.73 -25.91
N ASP A 81 1.88 11.07 -26.85
CA ASP A 81 1.09 12.29 -26.75
C ASP A 81 -0.13 12.00 -25.88
N LEU A 82 -0.20 12.63 -24.71
CA LEU A 82 -1.30 12.48 -23.76
C LEU A 82 -2.65 12.96 -24.31
N LEU A 83 -2.66 13.72 -25.42
CA LEU A 83 -3.88 14.18 -26.07
C LEU A 83 -4.46 13.16 -27.07
N GLU A 84 -3.68 12.14 -27.47
CA GLU A 84 -4.07 11.14 -28.49
C GLU A 84 -4.18 9.69 -27.95
N LEU A 85 -4.08 9.49 -26.63
CA LEU A 85 -4.10 8.17 -25.95
C LEU A 85 -5.41 7.37 -26.09
#